data_AF-A0A7V3PNG6-F1
#
_entry.id   AF-A0A7V3PNG6-F1
#
_cell.length_a   1.000
_cell.length_b   1.000
_cell.length_c   1.000
_cell.angle_alpha   90.00
_cell.angle_beta   90.00
_cell.angle_gamma   90.00
#
_symmetry.space_group_name_H-M   'P 1'
#
loop_
_entity.id
_entity.type
_entity.pdbx_description
1 polymer ?
#
loop_
_entity_poly.entity_id
_entity_poly.type
_entity_poly.pdbx_seq_one_letter_code
_entity_poly.pdbx_strand_id
1 'polypeptide(L)'
;MRACTGEPVMVGPDDLEPADVQRLPSSESALVAGIAGLPPGDGEVRQVVAQADGSLTLVAQCRRPTLVLLGVPLYPAHRATVDGRAAGLVKVNGYCAGVVLPAGRHRVRLYYDTTGLWQAGVLYASAWAALFAALFVLLRRPTR
;
A
#
# COMPACT_ATOMS: atom_id res chain seq x y z
N MET A 1 2.14 -3.61 -32.69
CA MET A 1 2.89 -3.16 -31.51
C MET A 1 3.62 -1.88 -31.88
N ARG A 2 3.07 -0.71 -31.52
CA ARG A 2 3.78 0.58 -31.70
C ARG A 2 4.67 0.79 -30.49
N ALA A 3 5.96 0.99 -30.72
CA ALA A 3 6.89 1.39 -29.69
C ALA A 3 6.54 2.82 -29.27
N CYS A 4 6.16 3.01 -28.01
CA CYS A 4 6.01 4.33 -27.40
C CYS A 4 7.43 4.87 -27.11
N THR A 5 8.06 5.44 -28.13
CA THR A 5 9.25 6.31 -27.99
C THR A 5 8.78 7.70 -27.53
N GLY A 6 8.35 7.80 -26.27
CA GLY A 6 8.27 9.07 -25.58
C GLY A 6 9.52 9.23 -24.74
N GLU A 7 10.32 10.26 -24.99
CA GLU A 7 11.38 10.64 -24.05
C GLU A 7 10.77 10.85 -22.67
N PRO A 8 11.41 10.37 -21.58
CA PRO A 8 10.92 10.63 -20.23
C PRO A 8 10.98 12.14 -19.97
N VAL A 9 9.82 12.81 -20.05
CA VAL A 9 9.70 14.21 -19.73
C VAL A 9 9.84 14.34 -18.21
N MET A 10 10.96 14.91 -17.78
CA MET A 10 11.20 15.26 -16.38
C MET A 10 10.41 16.53 -16.07
N VAL A 11 9.23 16.37 -15.48
CA VAL A 11 8.38 17.49 -15.08
C VAL A 11 8.68 17.83 -13.61
N GLY A 12 8.91 19.12 -13.32
CA GLY A 12 9.20 19.59 -11.97
C GLY A 12 7.99 19.42 -11.04
N PRO A 13 8.21 19.32 -9.71
CA PRO A 13 7.12 19.12 -8.75
C PRO A 13 6.11 20.27 -8.73
N ASP A 14 6.51 21.48 -9.12
CA ASP A 14 5.64 22.67 -9.20
C ASP A 14 4.95 22.85 -10.57
N ASP A 15 5.36 22.07 -11.58
CA ASP A 15 4.83 22.17 -12.95
C ASP A 15 3.63 21.23 -13.19
N LEU A 16 3.25 20.42 -12.19
CA LEU A 16 2.19 19.41 -12.28
C LEU A 16 0.99 19.79 -11.43
N GLU A 17 -0.10 20.20 -12.07
CA GLU A 17 -1.37 20.36 -11.40
C GLU A 17 -1.99 18.98 -11.04
N PRO A 18 -2.75 18.87 -9.92
CA PRO A 18 -3.37 17.61 -9.51
C PRO A 18 -4.27 16.97 -10.58
N ALA A 19 -4.87 17.81 -11.44
CA ALA A 19 -5.74 17.37 -12.54
C ALA A 19 -4.95 16.67 -13.66
N ASP A 20 -3.69 17.02 -13.88
CA ASP A 20 -2.88 16.44 -14.95
C ASP A 20 -2.39 15.03 -14.61
N VAL A 21 -2.20 14.74 -13.32
CA VAL A 21 -1.90 13.39 -12.83
C VAL A 21 -3.01 12.39 -13.20
N GLN A 22 -4.27 12.83 -13.22
CA GLN A 22 -5.41 11.99 -13.61
C GLN A 22 -5.49 11.73 -15.12
N ARG A 23 -4.81 12.55 -15.94
CA ARG A 23 -4.80 12.43 -17.40
C ARG A 23 -3.65 11.55 -17.91
N LEU A 24 -2.70 11.21 -17.04
CA LEU A 24 -1.58 10.35 -17.43
C LEU A 24 -2.09 8.93 -17.76
N PRO A 25 -1.65 8.34 -18.88
CA PRO A 25 -1.88 6.93 -19.13
C PRO A 25 -1.15 6.11 -18.06
N SER A 26 -1.87 5.64 -17.05
CA SER A 26 -1.30 4.99 -15.86
C SER A 26 -0.52 3.70 -16.17
N SER A 27 -0.70 3.14 -17.37
CA SER A 27 0.07 1.99 -17.87
C SER A 27 1.44 2.36 -18.41
N GLU A 28 1.65 3.61 -18.83
CA GLU A 28 2.87 4.07 -19.51
C GLU A 28 3.63 5.12 -18.71
N SER A 29 2.96 5.80 -17.76
CA SER A 29 3.53 6.90 -17.00
C SER A 29 3.16 6.82 -15.52
N ALA A 30 4.14 7.07 -14.67
CA ALA A 30 3.98 7.08 -13.23
C ALA A 30 4.78 8.23 -12.62
N LEU A 31 4.12 9.06 -11.82
CA LEU A 31 4.75 10.11 -11.03
C LEU A 31 5.06 9.56 -9.64
N VAL A 32 6.30 9.71 -9.19
CA VAL A 32 6.71 9.19 -7.89
C VAL A 32 7.50 10.23 -7.12
N ALA A 33 7.10 10.46 -5.87
CA ALA A 33 7.83 11.33 -4.97
C ALA A 33 9.03 10.56 -4.36
N GLY A 34 10.22 11.15 -4.43
CA GLY A 34 11.40 10.68 -3.68
C GLY A 34 12.20 9.53 -4.32
N ILE A 35 11.84 9.07 -5.52
CA ILE A 35 12.69 8.15 -6.30
C ILE A 35 13.07 8.82 -7.63
N ALA A 36 14.30 9.31 -7.71
CA ALA A 36 14.84 9.88 -8.95
C ALA A 36 15.46 8.77 -9.82
N GLY A 37 15.15 8.77 -11.12
CA GLY A 37 15.94 8.03 -12.11
C GLY A 37 15.67 6.53 -12.24
N LEU A 38 14.46 6.04 -11.92
CA LEU A 38 14.07 4.70 -12.36
C LEU A 38 13.88 4.71 -13.89
N PRO A 39 14.57 3.83 -14.65
CA PRO A 39 14.31 3.70 -16.07
C PRO A 39 12.87 3.21 -16.29
N PRO A 40 12.27 3.47 -17.46
CA PRO A 40 10.97 2.91 -17.82
C PRO A 40 10.97 1.40 -17.58
N GLY A 41 10.01 0.94 -16.80
CA GLY A 41 9.89 -0.47 -16.43
C GLY A 41 9.61 -1.32 -17.66
N ASP A 42 10.31 -2.46 -17.78
CA ASP A 42 10.02 -3.51 -18.77
C ASP A 42 9.29 -4.71 -18.13
N GLY A 43 8.72 -4.48 -16.95
CA GLY A 43 8.04 -5.48 -16.17
C GLY A 43 6.69 -5.88 -16.77
N GLU A 44 6.43 -7.19 -16.80
CA GLU A 44 5.14 -7.75 -17.19
C GLU A 44 4.43 -8.31 -15.95
N VAL A 45 3.18 -7.89 -15.73
CA VAL A 45 2.32 -8.48 -14.69
C VAL A 45 1.67 -9.73 -15.27
N ARG A 46 2.05 -10.90 -14.74
CA ARG A 46 1.54 -12.19 -15.23
C ARG A 46 0.22 -12.58 -14.58
N GLN A 47 0.00 -12.18 -13.33
CA GLN A 47 -1.17 -12.60 -12.58
C GLN A 47 -1.52 -11.57 -11.52
N VAL A 48 -2.81 -11.32 -11.35
CA VAL A 48 -3.38 -10.51 -10.28
C VAL A 48 -4.51 -11.31 -9.64
N VAL A 49 -4.45 -11.45 -8.31
CA VAL A 49 -5.44 -12.18 -7.50
C VAL A 49 -5.82 -11.29 -6.33
N ALA A 50 -7.06 -10.80 -6.36
CA ALA A 50 -7.69 -10.22 -5.19
C ALA A 50 -8.23 -11.34 -4.30
N GLN A 51 -8.02 -11.23 -2.99
CA GLN A 51 -8.52 -12.18 -2.01
C GLN A 51 -9.69 -11.58 -1.21
N ALA A 52 -10.53 -12.46 -0.66
CA ALA A 52 -11.69 -12.07 0.14
C ALA A 52 -11.30 -11.38 1.46
N ASP A 53 -10.07 -11.58 1.94
CA ASP A 53 -9.50 -10.91 3.12
C ASP A 53 -9.08 -9.46 2.85
N GLY A 54 -9.33 -8.94 1.64
CA GLY A 54 -8.90 -7.62 1.20
C GLY A 54 -7.42 -7.54 0.81
N SER A 55 -6.69 -8.66 0.79
CA SER A 55 -5.32 -8.69 0.30
C SER A 55 -5.27 -8.80 -1.23
N LEU A 56 -4.29 -8.14 -1.84
CA LEU A 56 -4.03 -8.17 -3.27
C LEU A 56 -2.68 -8.85 -3.50
N THR A 57 -2.69 -9.97 -4.22
CA THR A 57 -1.47 -10.64 -4.66
C THR A 57 -1.27 -10.45 -6.14
N LEU A 58 -0.05 -10.11 -6.57
CA LEU A 58 0.33 -10.14 -7.97
C LEU A 58 1.65 -10.86 -8.18
N VAL A 59 1.84 -11.36 -9.39
CA VAL A 59 3.11 -11.93 -9.84
C VAL A 59 3.59 -11.11 -11.02
N ALA A 60 4.76 -10.50 -10.85
CA ALA A 60 5.41 -9.71 -11.89
C ALA A 60 6.74 -10.34 -12.29
N GLN A 61 7.12 -10.15 -13.55
CA GLN A 61 8.43 -10.51 -14.06
C GLN A 61 9.08 -9.28 -14.68
N CYS A 62 10.21 -8.87 -14.12
CA CYS A 62 10.93 -7.67 -14.52
C CYS A 62 12.34 -8.06 -14.96
N ARG A 63 12.87 -7.47 -16.04
CA ARG A 63 14.27 -7.74 -16.44
C ARG A 63 15.24 -6.76 -15.79
N ARG A 64 14.71 -5.63 -15.30
CA ARG A 64 15.45 -4.60 -14.57
C ARG A 64 14.66 -4.13 -13.35
N PRO A 65 15.29 -3.40 -12.41
CA PRO A 65 14.56 -2.75 -11.33
C PRO A 65 13.40 -1.93 -11.88
N THR A 66 12.17 -2.24 -11.45
CA THR A 66 10.95 -1.71 -12.03
C THR A 66 9.98 -1.30 -10.93
N LEU A 67 9.39 -0.13 -11.07
CA LEU A 67 8.25 0.27 -10.24
C LEU A 67 6.98 -0.40 -10.76
N VAL A 68 6.32 -1.18 -9.89
CA VAL A 68 5.00 -1.73 -10.16
C VAL A 68 3.94 -0.89 -9.46
N LEU A 69 3.05 -0.30 -10.26
CA LEU A 69 1.87 0.42 -9.78
C LEU A 69 0.74 -0.58 -9.51
N LEU A 70 0.25 -0.63 -8.27
CA LEU A 70 -0.80 -1.57 -7.87
C LEU A 70 -2.21 -1.11 -8.26
N GLY A 71 -2.38 0.18 -8.60
CA GLY A 71 -3.67 0.76 -8.97
C GLY A 71 -4.67 0.90 -7.83
N VAL A 72 -4.23 0.70 -6.58
CA VAL A 72 -5.07 0.84 -5.38
C VAL A 72 -4.62 2.04 -4.54
N PRO A 73 -5.53 2.71 -3.82
CA PRO A 73 -5.17 3.83 -2.95
C PRO A 73 -4.26 3.37 -1.80
N LEU A 74 -3.18 4.11 -1.55
CA LEU A 74 -2.26 3.88 -0.45
C LEU A 74 -2.85 4.44 0.85
N TYR A 75 -2.98 3.58 1.86
CA TYR A 75 -3.41 3.95 3.22
C TYR A 75 -2.32 3.60 4.24
N PRO A 76 -2.23 4.30 5.39
CA PRO A 76 -1.14 4.12 6.36
C PRO A 76 -0.98 2.68 6.91
N ALA A 77 -2.08 1.94 7.02
CA ALA A 77 -2.09 0.56 7.51
C ALA A 77 -1.81 -0.47 6.41
N HIS A 78 -1.65 -0.06 5.15
CA HIS A 78 -1.20 -0.97 4.11
C HIS A 78 0.26 -1.38 4.33
N ARG A 79 0.51 -2.66 4.08
CA ARG A 79 1.83 -3.26 4.08
C ARG A 79 2.00 -4.09 2.81
N ALA A 80 3.23 -4.16 2.32
CA ALA A 80 3.56 -5.00 1.19
C ALA A 80 4.68 -5.97 1.54
N THR A 81 4.63 -7.16 0.94
CA THR A 81 5.74 -8.09 0.90
C THR A 81 6.11 -8.44 -0.52
N VAL A 82 7.41 -8.59 -0.77
CA VAL A 82 8.00 -9.09 -2.01
C VAL A 82 8.67 -10.41 -1.68
N ASP A 83 8.18 -11.50 -2.29
CA ASP A 83 8.63 -12.87 -2.02
C ASP A 83 8.66 -13.22 -0.53
N GLY A 84 7.67 -12.72 0.22
CA GLY A 84 7.54 -12.95 1.67
C GLY A 84 8.39 -12.03 2.55
N ARG A 85 9.23 -11.16 1.99
CA ARG A 85 9.99 -10.15 2.74
C ARG A 85 9.26 -8.81 2.75
N ALA A 86 9.28 -8.10 3.87
CA ALA A 86 8.67 -6.77 3.97
C ALA A 86 9.30 -5.82 2.94
N ALA A 87 8.45 -5.10 2.20
CA ALA A 87 8.86 -4.16 1.17
C ALA A 87 8.20 -2.80 1.39
N GLY A 88 8.95 -1.74 1.10
CA GLY A 88 8.45 -0.38 1.15
C GLY A 88 7.41 -0.13 0.07
N LEU A 89 6.30 0.50 0.47
CA LEU A 89 5.32 1.05 -0.45
C LEU A 89 5.67 2.50 -0.74
N VAL A 90 5.61 2.86 -2.02
CA VAL A 90 5.81 4.24 -2.47
C VAL A 90 4.49 4.78 -2.98
N LYS A 91 4.26 6.07 -2.71
CA LYS A 91 3.08 6.79 -3.18
C LYS A 91 3.30 7.22 -4.63
N VAL A 92 2.50 6.67 -5.54
CA VAL A 92 2.56 6.92 -6.99
C VAL A 92 1.32 7.69 -7.41
N ASN A 93 1.46 8.62 -8.35
CA ASN A 93 0.39 9.48 -8.86
C ASN A 93 -0.37 10.21 -7.73
N GLY A 94 0.30 10.53 -6.63
CA GLY A 94 -0.28 11.28 -5.51
C GLY A 94 -1.32 10.53 -4.67
N TYR A 95 -1.67 9.27 -4.97
CA TYR A 95 -2.59 8.49 -4.14
C TYR A 95 -2.43 6.97 -4.24
N CYS A 96 -1.91 6.44 -5.34
CA CYS A 96 -1.78 5.01 -5.54
C CYS A 96 -0.60 4.41 -4.77
N ALA A 97 -0.73 3.13 -4.41
CA ALA A 97 0.38 2.33 -3.91
C ALA A 97 1.22 1.77 -5.07
N GLY A 98 2.53 1.91 -4.96
CA GLY A 98 3.51 1.25 -5.83
C GLY A 98 4.58 0.55 -5.02
N VAL A 99 5.25 -0.42 -5.63
CA VAL A 99 6.39 -1.14 -5.04
C VAL A 99 7.51 -1.24 -6.07
N VAL A 100 8.75 -1.03 -5.63
CA VAL A 100 9.93 -1.22 -6.49
C VAL A 100 10.34 -2.68 -6.41
N LEU A 101 10.38 -3.35 -7.55
CA LEU A 101 10.82 -4.73 -7.67
C LEU A 101 12.23 -4.78 -8.25
N PRO A 102 13.11 -5.66 -7.74
CA PRO A 102 14.36 -5.96 -8.41
C PRO A 102 14.12 -6.72 -9.73
N ALA A 103 15.19 -6.92 -10.49
CA ALA A 103 15.15 -7.77 -11.67
C ALA A 103 14.89 -9.23 -11.25
N GLY A 104 13.94 -9.88 -11.90
CA GLY A 104 13.53 -11.24 -11.60
C GLY A 104 12.03 -11.44 -11.65
N ARG A 105 11.62 -12.64 -11.21
CA ARG A 105 10.20 -12.96 -11.00
C ARG A 105 9.91 -12.80 -9.52
N HIS A 106 8.93 -11.97 -9.21
CA HIS A 106 8.60 -11.61 -7.84
C HIS A 106 7.10 -11.75 -7.59
N ARG A 107 6.75 -12.27 -6.42
CA ARG A 107 5.39 -12.28 -5.90
C ARG A 107 5.22 -11.14 -4.92
N VAL A 108 4.35 -10.21 -5.25
CA VAL A 108 3.98 -9.09 -4.37
C VAL A 108 2.67 -9.41 -3.68
N ARG A 109 2.61 -9.20 -2.37
CA ARG A 109 1.35 -9.23 -1.62
C ARG A 109 1.18 -7.91 -0.88
N LEU A 110 0.12 -7.18 -1.21
CA LEU A 110 -0.38 -6.05 -0.46
C LEU A 110 -1.46 -6.55 0.50
N TYR A 111 -1.38 -6.15 1.77
CA TYR A 111 -2.37 -6.51 2.78
C TYR A 111 -2.54 -5.37 3.79
N TYR A 112 -3.66 -5.41 4.50
CA TYR A 112 -3.97 -4.45 5.55
C TYR A 112 -3.53 -4.99 6.91
N ASP A 113 -2.74 -4.22 7.65
CA ASP A 113 -2.26 -4.58 8.98
C ASP A 113 -3.28 -4.15 10.05
N THR A 114 -3.97 -5.12 10.65
CA THR A 114 -4.98 -4.89 11.70
C THR A 114 -4.42 -5.05 13.12
N THR A 115 -3.11 -5.25 13.28
CA THR A 115 -2.53 -5.62 14.59
C THR A 115 -2.79 -4.55 15.67
N GLY A 116 -2.72 -3.26 15.29
CA GLY A 116 -3.02 -2.15 16.20
C GLY A 116 -4.49 -2.06 16.64
N LEU A 117 -5.42 -2.53 15.81
CA LEU A 117 -6.84 -2.54 16.14
C LEU A 117 -7.14 -3.56 17.24
N TRP A 118 -6.47 -4.71 17.21
CA TRP A 118 -6.61 -5.77 18.21
C TRP A 118 -6.12 -5.29 19.58
N GLN A 119 -4.97 -4.61 19.63
CA GLN A 119 -4.41 -4.05 20.86
C GLN A 119 -5.35 -3.00 21.48
N ALA A 120 -5.88 -2.09 20.66
CA ALA A 120 -6.87 -1.12 21.11
C ALA A 120 -8.14 -1.80 21.64
N GLY A 121 -8.64 -2.82 20.94
CA GLY A 121 -9.81 -3.59 21.36
C GLY A 121 -9.65 -4.24 22.73
N VAL A 122 -8.49 -4.87 22.99
CA VAL A 122 -8.17 -5.47 24.30
C VAL A 122 -8.10 -4.41 25.39
N LEU A 123 -7.48 -3.26 25.12
CA LEU A 123 -7.38 -2.17 26.09
C LEU A 123 -8.78 -1.64 26.46
N TYR A 124 -9.63 -1.37 25.47
CA TYR A 124 -11.01 -0.95 25.72
C TYR A 124 -11.81 -1.99 26.48
N ALA A 125 -11.72 -3.27 26.09
CA ALA A 125 -12.41 -4.36 26.79
C ALA A 125 -11.97 -4.45 28.26
N SER A 126 -10.67 -4.28 28.55
CA SER A 126 -10.15 -4.28 29.90
C SER A 126 -10.64 -3.10 30.74
N ALA A 127 -10.76 -1.91 30.13
CA ALA A 127 -11.29 -0.72 30.80
C ALA A 127 -12.78 -0.90 31.17
N TRP A 128 -13.58 -1.44 30.23
CA TRP A 128 -14.98 -1.76 30.51
C TRP A 128 -15.12 -2.85 31.58
N ALA A 129 -14.32 -3.91 31.53
CA ALA A 129 -14.34 -4.96 32.53
C ALA A 129 -14.01 -4.42 33.94
N ALA A 130 -13.01 -3.53 34.05
CA ALA A 130 -12.65 -2.88 35.31
C ALA A 130 -13.79 -1.99 35.84
N LEU A 131 -14.44 -1.23 34.96
CA LEU A 131 -15.59 -0.39 35.32
C LEU A 131 -16.76 -1.24 35.84
N PHE A 132 -17.11 -2.32 35.14
CA PHE A 132 -18.16 -3.23 35.58
C PHE A 132 -17.82 -3.92 36.90
N ALA A 133 -16.57 -4.33 37.09
CA ALA A 133 -16.11 -4.90 38.36
C ALA A 133 -16.21 -3.88 39.51
N ALA A 134 -15.78 -2.64 39.30
CA ALA A 134 -15.87 -1.58 40.29
C ALA A 134 -17.34 -1.25 40.64
N LEU A 135 -18.20 -1.12 39.63
CA LEU A 135 -19.63 -0.89 39.82
C LEU A 135 -20.27 -2.05 40.58
N PHE A 136 -19.95 -3.29 40.23
CA PHE A 136 -20.44 -4.46 40.92
C PHE A 136 -20.01 -4.51 42.39
N VAL A 137 -18.76 -4.15 42.68
CA VAL A 137 -18.26 -4.04 44.06
C VAL A 137 -19.00 -2.93 44.82
N LEU A 138 -19.22 -1.77 44.20
CA LEU A 138 -19.94 -0.64 44.79
C LEU A 138 -21.41 -0.95 45.06
N LEU A 139 -22.11 -1.58 44.11
CA LEU A 139 -23.50 -2.02 44.25
C LEU A 139 -23.66 -3.15 45.27
N ARG A 140 -22.61 -3.94 45.49
CA ARG A 140 -22.56 -4.97 46.53
C ARG A 140 -22.11 -4.45 47.89
N ARG A 141 -21.77 -3.16 48.04
CA ARG A 141 -21.54 -2.59 49.37
C ARG A 141 -22.89 -2.45 50.07
N PRO A 142 -23.20 -3.27 51.10
CA PRO A 142 -24.39 -3.02 51.89
C PRO A 142 -24.21 -1.67 52.58
N THR A 143 -25.09 -0.73 52.28
CA THR A 143 -25.32 0.48 53.09
C THR A 143 -25.52 0.02 54.53
N ARG A 144 -24.51 0.23 55.37
CA ARG A 144 -24.58 0.05 56.82
C ARG A 144 -25.43 1.13 57.44
#